data_AF-A0A359EF44-F1
#
_entry.id   AF-A0A359EF44-F1
#
_cell.length_a   1.000
_cell.length_b   1.000
_cell.length_c   1.000
_cell.angle_alpha   90.00
_cell.angle_beta   90.00
_cell.angle_gamma   90.00
#
_symmetry.space_group_name_H-M   'P 1'
#
loop_
_entity.id
_entity.type
_entity.pdbx_description
1 polymer ?
#
loop_
_entity_poly.entity_id
_entity_poly.type
_entity_poly.pdbx_seq_one_letter_code
_entity_poly.pdbx_strand_id
1 'polypeptide(L)'
;DGLTVTMLGDLKNGRTIHSLSRPISLYKVKLNYVAPEILRMPAELIAELEAKGVNQFEAATLEEVLPETDVLYVTRVQKERFADLADYEKVAGAYVIDPEVMKIAKDRMIVMHPLPRVTEISMAFDDDPRAAYFRQMEYGLYVRMALLAMVLGKA
;
A
#
# COMPACT_ATOMS: atom_id res chain seq x y z
N ASP A 1 12.54 0.94 11.54
CA ASP A 1 12.72 -0.52 11.73
C ASP A 1 11.64 -1.08 12.64
N GLY A 2 11.43 -2.40 12.59
CA GLY A 2 10.51 -3.14 13.45
C GLY A 2 9.02 -3.02 13.06
N LEU A 3 8.72 -2.44 11.90
CA LEU A 3 7.34 -2.23 11.44
C LEU A 3 6.87 -3.35 10.51
N THR A 4 5.59 -3.66 10.61
CA THR A 4 4.86 -4.52 9.67
C THR A 4 4.10 -3.65 8.67
N VAL A 5 4.45 -3.75 7.40
CA VAL A 5 3.85 -3.00 6.29
C VAL A 5 2.97 -3.95 5.48
N THR A 6 1.69 -3.66 5.38
CA THR A 6 0.73 -4.44 4.60
C THR A 6 0.39 -3.69 3.32
N MET A 7 0.60 -4.31 2.18
CA MET A 7 0.28 -3.77 0.85
C MET A 7 -1.01 -4.41 0.35
N LEU A 8 -2.00 -3.58 0.04
CA LEU A 8 -3.36 -4.00 -0.28
C LEU A 8 -3.79 -3.51 -1.67
N GLY A 9 -4.34 -4.40 -2.49
CA GLY A 9 -5.00 -4.04 -3.75
C GLY A 9 -4.33 -4.62 -4.99
N ASP A 10 -4.09 -3.79 -6.01
CA ASP A 10 -3.46 -4.22 -7.25
C ASP A 10 -1.93 -4.25 -7.12
N LEU A 11 -1.41 -5.36 -6.61
CA LEU A 11 0.03 -5.55 -6.39
C LEU A 11 0.76 -5.94 -7.67
N LYS A 12 0.07 -6.61 -8.60
CA LYS A 12 0.63 -7.00 -9.91
C LYS A 12 1.03 -5.79 -10.75
N ASN A 13 0.18 -4.76 -10.77
CA ASN A 13 0.35 -3.60 -11.64
C ASN A 13 0.83 -2.34 -10.92
N GLY A 14 0.78 -2.34 -9.59
CA GLY A 14 1.08 -1.22 -8.72
C GLY A 14 2.54 -0.77 -8.77
N ARG A 15 2.90 0.05 -9.75
CA ARG A 15 4.26 0.63 -9.88
C ARG A 15 4.72 1.34 -8.61
N THR A 16 3.80 1.99 -7.89
CA THR A 16 4.09 2.65 -6.61
C THR A 16 4.52 1.65 -5.54
N ILE A 17 3.84 0.50 -5.44
CA ILE A 17 4.21 -0.59 -4.55
C ILE A 17 5.56 -1.19 -4.94
N HIS A 18 5.78 -1.46 -6.24
CA HIS A 18 7.06 -2.00 -6.70
C HIS A 18 8.24 -1.06 -6.46
N SER A 19 8.00 0.25 -6.58
CA SER A 19 8.99 1.26 -6.27
C SER A 19 9.16 1.47 -4.77
N LEU A 20 8.12 1.27 -3.97
CA LEU A 20 8.16 1.41 -2.51
C LEU A 20 8.85 0.22 -1.84
N SER A 21 8.63 -1.01 -2.34
CA SER A 21 9.16 -2.24 -1.77
C SER A 21 10.70 -2.27 -1.74
N ARG A 22 11.35 -1.65 -2.73
CA ARG A 22 12.82 -1.65 -2.84
C ARG A 22 13.53 -0.72 -1.84
N PRO A 23 13.11 0.54 -1.62
CA PRO A 23 13.66 1.36 -0.54
C PRO A 23 13.33 0.83 0.85
N ILE A 24 12.11 0.32 1.07
CA ILE A 24 11.76 -0.20 2.40
C ILE A 24 12.52 -1.49 2.74
N SER A 25 12.98 -2.26 1.75
CA SER A 25 13.84 -3.44 1.97
C SER A 25 15.21 -3.10 2.57
N LEU A 26 15.59 -1.81 2.62
CA LEU A 26 16.79 -1.35 3.29
C LEU A 26 16.63 -1.26 4.82
N TYR A 27 15.40 -1.44 5.33
CA TYR A 27 15.06 -1.41 6.74
C TYR A 27 14.64 -2.81 7.22
N LYS A 28 14.72 -3.04 8.53
CA LYS A 28 14.20 -4.27 9.16
C LYS A 28 12.67 -4.16 9.25
N VAL A 29 11.97 -4.69 8.25
CA VAL A 29 10.51 -4.67 8.15
C VAL A 29 9.95 -6.05 7.80
N LYS A 30 8.70 -6.30 8.17
CA LYS A 30 7.87 -7.42 7.66
C LYS A 30 6.94 -6.86 6.59
N LEU A 31 6.86 -7.52 5.43
CA LEU A 31 5.93 -7.15 4.36
C LEU A 31 4.81 -8.18 4.28
N ASN A 32 3.56 -7.70 4.36
CA ASN A 32 2.39 -8.51 4.07
C ASN A 32 1.80 -8.10 2.72
N TYR A 33 1.29 -9.07 1.97
CA TYR A 33 0.64 -8.87 0.69
C TYR A 33 -0.82 -9.35 0.78
N VAL A 34 -1.75 -8.47 0.45
CA VAL A 34 -3.19 -8.79 0.37
C VAL A 34 -3.71 -8.34 -0.98
N ALA A 35 -4.08 -9.29 -1.82
CA ALA A 35 -4.54 -9.03 -3.19
C ALA A 35 -5.50 -10.12 -3.65
N PRO A 36 -6.39 -9.82 -4.61
CA PRO A 36 -7.05 -10.88 -5.38
C PRO A 36 -6.02 -11.74 -6.12
N GLU A 37 -6.31 -13.03 -6.32
CA GLU A 37 -5.38 -14.00 -6.94
C GLU A 37 -4.78 -13.51 -8.27
N ILE A 38 -5.60 -12.84 -9.10
CA ILE A 38 -5.17 -12.34 -10.41
C ILE A 38 -4.27 -11.09 -10.34
N LEU A 39 -4.19 -10.43 -9.18
CA LEU A 39 -3.43 -9.20 -8.91
C LEU A 39 -2.30 -9.38 -7.88
N ARG A 40 -1.88 -10.61 -7.63
CA ARG A 40 -0.77 -10.93 -6.71
C ARG A 40 0.54 -10.22 -7.07
N MET A 41 1.39 -10.04 -6.06
CA MET A 41 2.71 -9.45 -6.22
C MET A 41 3.55 -10.29 -7.18
N PRO A 42 4.28 -9.69 -8.15
CA PRO A 42 5.09 -10.47 -9.09
C PRO A 42 6.14 -11.34 -8.39
N ALA A 43 6.23 -12.62 -8.77
CA ALA A 43 7.14 -13.59 -8.16
C ALA A 43 8.61 -13.15 -8.20
N GLU A 44 9.03 -12.50 -9.30
CA GLU A 44 10.38 -11.95 -9.44
C GLU A 44 10.71 -10.91 -8.35
N LEU A 45 9.73 -10.07 -7.99
CA LEU A 45 9.90 -9.06 -6.96
C LEU A 45 9.89 -9.67 -5.55
N ILE A 46 9.06 -10.69 -5.31
CA ILE A 46 9.10 -11.45 -4.05
C ILE A 46 10.49 -12.08 -3.86
N ALA A 47 11.02 -12.73 -4.90
CA ALA A 47 12.35 -13.34 -4.88
C ALA A 47 13.46 -12.29 -4.70
N GLU A 48 13.35 -11.11 -5.34
CA GLU A 48 14.29 -9.99 -5.17
C GLU A 48 14.36 -9.54 -3.69
N LEU A 49 13.22 -9.45 -3.02
CA LEU A 49 13.11 -9.02 -1.63
C LEU A 49 13.54 -10.12 -0.65
N GLU A 50 13.26 -11.38 -0.98
CA GLU A 50 13.70 -12.55 -0.21
C GLU A 50 15.23 -12.67 -0.23
N ALA A 51 15.87 -12.44 -1.39
CA ALA A 51 17.32 -12.40 -1.51
C ALA A 51 17.99 -11.30 -0.65
N LYS A 52 17.23 -10.26 -0.27
CA LYS A 52 17.65 -9.20 0.65
C LYS A 52 17.34 -9.51 2.12
N GLY A 53 16.74 -10.68 2.40
CA GLY A 53 16.39 -11.13 3.76
C GLY A 53 15.13 -10.48 4.34
N VAL A 54 14.25 -9.93 3.49
CA VAL A 54 12.98 -9.34 3.94
C VAL A 54 12.00 -10.46 4.34
N ASN A 55 11.41 -10.35 5.53
CA ASN A 55 10.33 -11.26 5.94
C ASN A 55 9.05 -10.91 5.19
N GLN A 56 8.48 -11.88 4.48
CA GLN A 56 7.35 -11.70 3.59
C GLN A 56 6.24 -12.69 3.92
N PHE A 57 4.99 -12.25 3.87
CA PHE A 57 3.82 -13.10 4.06
C PHE A 57 2.71 -12.68 3.10
N GLU A 58 2.05 -13.66 2.50
CA GLU A 58 0.88 -13.42 1.66
C GLU A 58 -0.36 -13.94 2.37
N ALA A 59 -1.32 -13.06 2.58
CA ALA A 59 -2.54 -13.36 3.30
C ALA A 59 -3.73 -13.38 2.33
N ALA A 60 -4.67 -14.28 2.59
CA ALA A 60 -5.87 -14.41 1.76
C ALA A 60 -6.88 -13.28 2.02
N THR A 61 -6.84 -12.69 3.22
CA THR A 61 -7.77 -11.65 3.67
C THR A 61 -7.03 -10.57 4.44
N LEU A 62 -7.61 -9.36 4.50
CA LEU A 62 -7.00 -8.25 5.22
C LEU A 62 -7.05 -8.49 6.74
N GLU A 63 -8.13 -9.09 7.22
CA GLU A 63 -8.44 -9.36 8.62
C GLU A 63 -7.38 -10.24 9.30
N GLU A 64 -6.73 -11.13 8.53
CA GLU A 64 -5.66 -12.00 8.99
C GLU A 64 -4.42 -11.21 9.46
N VAL A 65 -4.12 -10.08 8.80
CA VAL A 65 -2.88 -9.33 9.01
C VAL A 65 -3.09 -7.94 9.60
N LEU A 66 -4.31 -7.40 9.53
CA LEU A 66 -4.64 -6.05 9.99
C LEU A 66 -4.35 -5.82 11.49
N PRO A 67 -4.59 -6.79 12.41
CA PRO A 67 -4.26 -6.62 13.83
C PRO A 67 -2.75 -6.42 14.10
N GLU A 68 -1.88 -6.92 13.22
CA GLU A 68 -0.43 -6.77 13.32
C GLU A 68 0.13 -5.60 12.49
N THR A 69 -0.68 -4.97 11.64
CA THR A 69 -0.23 -4.00 10.65
C THR A 69 0.07 -2.63 11.29
N ASP A 70 1.27 -2.10 11.06
CA ASP A 70 1.65 -0.74 11.49
C ASP A 70 1.46 0.29 10.37
N VAL A 71 1.62 -0.14 9.11
CA VAL A 71 1.40 0.69 7.92
C VAL A 71 0.56 -0.10 6.92
N LEU A 72 -0.66 0.35 6.66
CA LEU A 72 -1.50 -0.20 5.59
C LEU A 72 -1.38 0.70 4.36
N TYR A 73 -0.73 0.19 3.31
CA TYR A 73 -0.55 0.88 2.04
C TYR A 73 -1.54 0.34 1.01
N VAL A 74 -2.58 1.12 0.73
CA VAL A 74 -3.69 0.72 -0.13
C VAL A 74 -3.44 1.23 -1.55
N THR A 75 -3.80 0.44 -2.57
CA THR A 75 -3.80 0.87 -3.96
C THR A 75 -5.13 0.61 -4.65
N ARG A 76 -5.43 1.49 -5.60
CA ARG A 76 -6.57 1.35 -6.51
C ARG A 76 -6.40 0.16 -7.44
N VAL A 77 -7.47 -0.60 -7.65
CA VAL A 77 -7.60 -1.53 -8.78
C VAL A 77 -7.68 -0.75 -10.09
N GLN A 78 -6.71 -0.93 -10.98
CA GLN A 78 -6.59 -0.14 -12.22
C GLN A 78 -7.49 -0.70 -13.32
N LYS A 79 -8.75 -0.22 -13.40
CA LYS A 79 -9.72 -0.61 -14.43
C LYS A 79 -9.14 -0.61 -15.83
N GLU A 80 -8.32 0.38 -16.16
CA GLU A 80 -7.67 0.57 -17.46
C GLU A 80 -6.67 -0.53 -17.86
N ARG A 81 -6.33 -1.46 -16.96
CA ARG A 81 -5.38 -2.56 -17.22
C ARG A 81 -6.03 -3.92 -17.43
N PHE A 82 -7.35 -4.01 -17.28
CA PHE A 82 -8.08 -5.24 -17.54
C PHE A 82 -8.47 -5.31 -19.02
N ALA A 83 -8.23 -6.47 -19.64
CA ALA A 83 -8.64 -6.73 -21.02
C ALA A 83 -10.16 -6.96 -21.12
N ASP A 84 -10.76 -7.54 -20.08
CA ASP A 84 -12.20 -7.75 -19.95
C ASP A 84 -12.73 -7.00 -18.73
N LEU A 85 -13.83 -6.27 -18.95
CA LEU A 85 -14.52 -5.54 -17.89
C LEU A 85 -15.10 -6.49 -16.82
N ALA A 86 -15.50 -7.71 -17.21
CA ALA A 86 -16.04 -8.68 -16.27
C ALA A 86 -15.00 -9.12 -15.22
N ASP A 87 -13.73 -9.21 -15.60
CA ASP A 87 -12.65 -9.54 -14.65
C ASP A 87 -12.35 -8.39 -13.70
N TYR A 88 -12.48 -7.15 -14.16
CA TYR A 88 -12.41 -5.98 -13.30
C TYR A 88 -13.55 -5.99 -12.28
N GLU A 89 -14.79 -6.21 -12.71
CA GLU A 89 -15.97 -6.18 -11.83
C GLU A 89 -15.91 -7.24 -10.72
N LYS A 90 -15.28 -8.40 -10.97
CA LYS A 90 -15.06 -9.44 -9.93
C LYS A 90 -14.17 -8.98 -8.79
N VAL A 91 -13.24 -8.07 -9.05
CA VAL A 91 -12.23 -7.62 -8.07
C VAL A 91 -12.38 -6.16 -7.64
N ALA A 92 -13.20 -5.39 -8.37
CA ALA A 92 -13.54 -4.03 -8.02
C ALA A 92 -14.30 -4.02 -6.69
N GLY A 93 -13.76 -3.31 -5.69
CA GLY A 93 -14.35 -3.28 -4.35
C GLY A 93 -14.16 -4.55 -3.53
N ALA A 94 -13.31 -5.50 -3.97
CA ALA A 94 -12.96 -6.68 -3.17
C ALA A 94 -12.39 -6.31 -1.79
N TYR A 95 -11.79 -5.12 -1.69
CA TYR A 95 -11.31 -4.56 -0.44
C TYR A 95 -11.76 -3.09 -0.35
N VAL A 96 -12.48 -2.77 0.71
CA VAL A 96 -12.91 -1.40 1.04
C VAL A 96 -12.46 -1.11 2.46
N ILE A 97 -11.63 -0.09 2.63
CA ILE A 97 -11.25 0.40 3.95
C ILE A 97 -12.33 1.34 4.45
N ASP A 98 -13.01 0.93 5.51
CA ASP A 98 -14.05 1.70 6.18
C ASP A 98 -13.86 1.68 7.70
N PRO A 99 -14.63 2.48 8.47
CA PRO A 99 -14.53 2.51 9.92
C PRO A 99 -14.79 1.15 10.59
N GLU A 100 -15.56 0.25 9.99
CA GLU A 100 -15.88 -1.06 10.57
C GLU A 100 -14.69 -2.01 10.47
N VAL A 101 -14.08 -2.13 9.29
CA VAL A 101 -12.84 -2.91 9.07
C VAL A 101 -11.72 -2.39 9.98
N MET A 102 -11.65 -1.08 10.18
CA MET A 102 -10.58 -0.46 10.97
C MET A 102 -10.74 -0.62 12.50
N LYS A 103 -11.80 -1.30 12.99
CA LYS A 103 -11.98 -1.62 14.42
C LYS A 103 -10.99 -2.65 14.95
N ILE A 104 -10.57 -3.60 14.12
CA ILE A 104 -9.61 -4.65 14.51
C ILE A 104 -8.14 -4.21 14.31
N ALA A 105 -7.95 -3.05 13.71
CA ALA A 105 -6.64 -2.50 13.42
C ALA A 105 -6.02 -1.89 14.68
N LYS A 106 -4.69 -1.82 14.74
CA LYS A 106 -3.99 -1.15 15.84
C LYS A 106 -4.46 0.30 15.98
N ASP A 107 -4.48 0.80 17.22
CA ASP A 107 -4.67 2.24 17.45
C ASP A 107 -3.51 3.05 16.88
N ARG A 108 -2.29 2.54 17.06
CA ARG A 108 -1.05 3.17 16.60
C ARG A 108 -0.59 2.58 15.27
N MET A 109 -1.32 2.88 14.20
CA MET A 109 -0.93 2.59 12.82
C MET A 109 -1.27 3.76 11.90
N ILE A 110 -0.88 3.67 10.63
CA ILE A 110 -1.31 4.62 9.59
C ILE A 110 -1.84 3.90 8.35
N VAL A 111 -2.77 4.56 7.66
CA VAL A 111 -3.27 4.16 6.34
C VAL A 111 -2.77 5.16 5.30
N MET A 112 -2.08 4.64 4.29
CA MET A 112 -1.47 5.39 3.20
C MET A 112 -2.10 5.00 1.86
N HIS A 113 -2.13 5.94 0.92
CA HIS A 113 -2.66 5.72 -0.42
C HIS A 113 -2.00 6.70 -1.40
N PRO A 114 -1.52 6.25 -2.58
CA PRO A 114 -0.83 7.12 -3.53
C PRO A 114 -1.76 8.13 -4.23
N LEU A 115 -3.08 7.90 -4.17
CA LEU A 115 -4.15 8.65 -4.84
C LEU A 115 -4.05 8.63 -6.38
N PRO A 116 -5.14 8.96 -7.10
CA PRO A 116 -6.51 9.18 -6.61
C PRO A 116 -7.15 7.89 -6.10
N ARG A 117 -8.07 8.01 -5.14
CA ARG A 117 -8.91 6.88 -4.70
C ARG A 117 -10.26 6.86 -5.43
N VAL A 118 -10.87 5.68 -5.56
CA VAL A 118 -12.19 5.53 -6.20
C VAL A 118 -13.21 4.97 -5.21
N THR A 119 -13.04 3.74 -4.75
CA THR A 119 -13.96 3.06 -3.82
C THR A 119 -13.25 2.24 -2.74
N GLU A 120 -11.94 2.05 -2.88
CA GLU A 120 -11.09 1.24 -2.01
C GLU A 120 -10.90 1.84 -0.60
N ILE A 121 -11.20 3.12 -0.40
CA ILE A 121 -11.23 3.77 0.92
C ILE A 121 -12.49 4.63 1.00
N SER A 122 -13.34 4.33 1.99
CA SER A 122 -14.56 5.09 2.27
C SER A 122 -14.24 6.51 2.74
N MET A 123 -15.04 7.48 2.29
CA MET A 123 -14.94 8.88 2.77
C MET A 123 -15.24 9.00 4.27
N ALA A 124 -15.99 8.06 4.84
CA ALA A 124 -16.27 8.04 6.27
C ALA A 124 -15.01 7.78 7.13
N PHE A 125 -13.91 7.33 6.52
CA PHE A 125 -12.63 7.11 7.19
C PHE A 125 -11.70 8.33 7.17
N ASP A 126 -12.08 9.43 6.51
CA ASP A 126 -11.20 10.60 6.32
C ASP A 126 -10.81 11.31 7.61
N ASP A 127 -11.75 11.36 8.57
CA ASP A 127 -11.56 12.02 9.86
C ASP A 127 -10.81 11.15 10.88
N ASP A 128 -10.53 9.89 10.54
CA ASP A 128 -9.75 9.01 11.42
C ASP A 128 -8.28 9.50 11.48
N PRO A 129 -7.69 9.68 12.67
CA PRO A 129 -6.31 10.16 12.79
C PRO A 129 -5.28 9.28 12.08
N ARG A 130 -5.59 7.98 11.89
CA ARG A 130 -4.77 7.00 11.17
C ARG A 130 -4.77 7.25 9.66
N ALA A 131 -5.75 7.96 9.11
CA ALA A 131 -5.79 8.35 7.70
C ALA A 131 -4.66 9.33 7.37
N ALA A 132 -3.60 8.85 6.71
CA ALA A 132 -2.39 9.62 6.44
C ALA A 132 -2.24 10.05 4.97
N TYR A 133 -3.11 9.60 4.07
CA TYR A 133 -2.96 9.83 2.62
C TYR A 133 -3.00 11.31 2.20
N PHE A 134 -3.73 12.18 2.91
CA PHE A 134 -3.66 13.63 2.64
C PHE A 134 -2.35 14.26 3.14
N ARG A 135 -1.90 13.89 4.36
CA ARG A 135 -0.58 14.30 4.88
C ARG A 135 0.55 13.81 3.97
N GLN A 136 0.43 12.59 3.44
CA GLN A 136 1.36 12.02 2.46
C GLN A 136 1.47 12.89 1.20
N MET A 137 0.37 13.47 0.70
CA MET A 137 0.42 14.36 -0.46
C MET A 137 1.19 15.65 -0.16
N GLU A 138 0.95 16.24 1.01
CA GLU A 138 1.68 17.40 1.50
C GLU A 138 3.19 17.10 1.63
N TYR A 139 3.55 15.96 2.20
CA TYR A 139 4.95 15.53 2.29
C TYR A 139 5.60 15.36 0.91
N GLY A 140 4.82 14.99 -0.11
CA GLY A 140 5.27 14.97 -1.50
C GLY A 140 5.75 16.32 -2.03
N LEU A 141 5.19 17.44 -1.55
CA LEU A 141 5.69 18.78 -1.90
C LEU A 141 7.09 19.01 -1.31
N TYR A 142 7.24 18.78 0.00
CA TYR A 142 8.51 19.02 0.71
C TYR A 142 9.64 18.12 0.22
N VAL A 143 9.36 16.84 -0.05
CA VAL A 143 10.35 15.91 -0.62
C VAL A 143 10.81 16.39 -1.99
N ARG A 144 9.90 16.87 -2.85
CA ARG A 144 10.27 17.40 -4.18
C ARG A 144 11.08 18.69 -4.08
N MET A 145 10.74 19.59 -3.16
CA MET A 145 11.53 20.80 -2.90
C MET A 145 12.96 20.43 -2.49
N ALA A 146 13.12 19.49 -1.56
CA ALA A 146 14.43 19.01 -1.12
C ALA A 146 15.23 18.36 -2.28
N LEU A 147 14.58 17.49 -3.07
CA LEU A 147 15.21 16.87 -4.24
C LEU A 147 15.71 17.90 -5.25
N LEU A 148 14.88 18.91 -5.58
CA LEU A 148 15.27 19.99 -6.49
C LEU A 148 16.42 20.83 -5.92
N ALA A 149 16.38 21.16 -4.63
CA ALA A 149 17.46 21.90 -3.99
C ALA A 149 18.80 21.13 -4.05
N MET A 150 18.79 19.82 -3.75
CA MET A 150 20.00 18.99 -3.82
C MET A 150 20.55 18.89 -5.25
N VAL A 151 19.70 18.62 -6.24
CA VAL A 151 20.13 18.45 -7.64
C VAL A 151 20.67 19.76 -8.22
N LEU A 152 20.13 20.90 -7.80
CA LEU A 152 20.56 22.23 -8.25
C LEU A 152 21.70 22.83 -7.42
N GLY A 153 22.27 22.09 -6.46
CA GLY A 153 23.36 22.57 -5.60
C GLY A 153 22.96 23.72 -4.68
N LYS A 154 21.72 23.70 -4.17
CA LYS A 154 21.11 24.69 -3.28
C LYS A 154 20.80 24.13 -1.88
N ALA A 155 21.25 22.91 -1.59
CA ALA A 155 21.09 22.24 -0.30
C ALA A 155 22.22 22.62 0.67
#